data_AF-A0A925G3A2-F1
#
_entry.id   AF-A0A925G3A2-F1
#
_cell.length_a   1.000
_cell.length_b   1.000
_cell.length_c   1.000
_cell.angle_alpha   90.00
_cell.angle_beta   90.00
_cell.angle_gamma   90.00
#
_symmetry.space_group_name_H-M   'P 1'
#
loop_
_entity.id
_entity.type
_entity.pdbx_description
1 polymer ?
#
loop_
_entity_poly.entity_id
_entity_poly.type
_entity_poly.pdbx_seq_one_letter_code
_entity_poly.pdbx_strand_id
1 'polypeptide(L)'
;MVTVLIASFILLAAISFAIYRFRQNALPGEQKSQALPPPPDYKGLFDASGEEARFRAEQFEKELAEKRRDLLARAASGDKETLDEAHLMRESDLYDEVLSALVGRAENEKQLLSLASYISRSDSLPVNKKFVEAFIGFWKISPDRRTTAKMLHLAAKAGDAVVYQNAIESALQSWRERKLPDTGAEELAQLIESEFWILPAGARNSGAGFLLKRELAKVRRELAAHNNKTVMSDE
;
A
#
# COMPACT_ATOMS: atom_id res chain seq x y z
N MET A 1 -14.48 38.08 31.08
CA MET A 1 -15.50 37.02 30.94
C MET A 1 -16.24 37.07 29.59
N VAL A 2 -16.64 38.24 29.09
CA VAL A 2 -17.38 38.37 27.80
C VAL A 2 -16.56 37.92 26.57
N THR A 3 -15.26 38.17 26.54
CA THR A 3 -14.38 37.79 25.42
C THR A 3 -14.26 36.27 25.23
N VAL A 4 -14.25 35.51 26.33
CA VAL A 4 -14.19 34.04 26.31
C VAL A 4 -15.49 33.45 25.76
N LEU A 5 -16.63 34.09 26.07
CA LEU A 5 -17.95 33.71 25.56
C LEU A 5 -18.05 33.92 24.04
N ILE A 6 -17.55 35.05 23.54
CA ILE A 6 -17.56 35.36 22.09
C ILE A 6 -16.64 34.38 21.32
N ALA A 7 -15.43 34.13 21.84
CA ALA A 7 -14.50 33.20 21.21
C ALA A 7 -15.04 31.76 21.16
N SER A 8 -15.72 31.31 22.22
CA SER A 8 -16.36 29.99 22.27
C SER A 8 -17.49 29.87 21.24
N PHE A 9 -18.30 30.92 21.07
CA PHE A 9 -19.40 30.93 20.12
C PHE A 9 -18.90 30.87 18.66
N ILE A 10 -17.82 31.60 18.34
CA ILE A 10 -17.20 31.57 17.01
C ILE A 10 -16.60 30.19 16.72
N LEU A 11 -15.94 29.57 17.72
CA LEU A 11 -15.38 28.22 17.57
C LEU A 11 -16.47 27.18 17.28
N LEU A 12 -17.58 27.23 18.02
CA LEU A 12 -18.73 26.34 17.80
C LEU A 12 -19.36 26.56 16.42
N ALA A 13 -19.53 27.81 15.99
CA ALA A 13 -20.06 28.14 14.66
C ALA A 13 -19.15 27.61 13.54
N ALA A 14 -17.82 27.72 13.70
CA ALA A 14 -16.85 27.21 12.73
C ALA A 14 -16.89 25.67 12.64
N ILE A 15 -16.99 24.97 13.78
CA ILE A 15 -17.11 23.52 13.82
C ILE A 15 -18.43 23.06 13.19
N SER A 16 -19.55 23.71 13.52
CA SER A 16 -20.86 23.42 12.91
C SER A 16 -20.85 23.65 11.41
N PHE A 17 -20.21 24.72 10.93
CA PHE A 17 -20.09 25.02 9.50
C PHE A 17 -19.21 24.00 8.77
N ALA A 18 -18.10 23.56 9.39
CA ALA A 18 -17.23 22.53 8.83
C ALA A 18 -17.97 21.18 8.70
N ILE A 19 -18.73 20.78 9.72
CA ILE A 19 -19.56 19.54 9.69
C ILE A 19 -20.66 19.66 8.63
N TYR A 20 -21.31 20.83 8.51
CA TYR A 20 -22.34 21.07 7.50
C TYR A 20 -21.78 20.93 6.08
N ARG A 21 -20.62 21.52 5.80
CA ARG A 21 -19.97 21.42 4.48
C ARG A 21 -19.49 20.00 4.17
N PHE A 22 -18.98 19.29 5.19
CA PHE A 22 -18.57 17.90 5.03
C PHE A 22 -19.77 16.98 4.75
N ARG A 23 -20.92 17.23 5.37
CA ARG A 23 -22.17 16.50 5.07
C ARG A 23 -22.73 16.79 3.68
N GLN A 24 -22.62 18.03 3.17
CA GLN A 24 -22.99 18.33 1.78
C GLN A 24 -22.12 17.57 0.77
N ASN A 25 -20.84 17.35 1.08
CA ASN A 25 -19.94 16.61 0.19
C ASN A 25 -20.03 15.07 0.36
N ALA A 26 -20.63 14.58 1.45
CA ALA A 26 -20.63 13.15 1.82
C ALA A 26 -21.98 12.42 1.66
N LEU A 27 -22.95 13.02 0.98
CA LEU A 27 -24.21 12.34 0.60
C LEU A 27 -24.24 12.04 -0.92
N PRO A 28 -23.62 10.95 -1.40
CA PRO A 28 -24.07 10.30 -2.62
C PRO A 28 -25.22 9.37 -2.23
N GLY A 29 -26.44 9.91 -2.18
CA GLY A 29 -27.62 9.15 -1.75
C GLY A 29 -28.92 9.80 -2.18
N GLU A 30 -29.42 9.36 -3.33
CA GLU A 30 -30.83 9.40 -3.74
C GLU A 30 -31.53 10.76 -3.79
N GLN A 31 -31.09 11.63 -4.69
CA GLN A 31 -32.08 12.31 -5.53
C GLN A 31 -32.29 11.43 -6.76
N LYS A 32 -33.34 10.59 -6.70
CA LYS A 32 -34.14 10.24 -7.88
C LYS A 32 -34.74 11.54 -8.41
N SER A 33 -33.90 12.35 -9.04
CA SER A 33 -34.36 13.17 -10.14
C SER A 33 -35.01 12.16 -11.09
N GLN A 34 -36.24 12.41 -11.50
CA GLN A 34 -36.73 11.90 -12.77
C GLN A 34 -35.74 12.40 -13.83
N ALA A 35 -34.60 11.71 -13.96
CA ALA A 35 -33.76 11.82 -15.10
C ALA A 35 -34.66 11.32 -16.22
N LEU A 36 -35.14 12.26 -17.04
CA LEU A 36 -35.58 11.94 -18.39
C LEU A 36 -34.56 10.90 -18.93
N PRO A 37 -35.03 9.83 -19.60
CA PRO A 37 -34.11 8.90 -20.22
C PRO A 37 -33.07 9.71 -20.99
N PRO A 38 -31.77 9.38 -20.88
CA PRO A 38 -30.76 10.11 -21.62
C PRO A 38 -31.24 10.25 -23.07
N PRO A 39 -31.16 11.45 -23.67
CA PRO A 39 -31.63 11.64 -25.05
C PRO A 39 -31.02 10.51 -25.88
N PRO A 40 -31.82 9.83 -26.74
CA PRO A 40 -31.29 8.73 -27.52
C PRO A 40 -30.05 9.22 -28.25
N ASP A 41 -28.94 8.49 -28.11
CA ASP A 41 -27.73 8.78 -28.86
C ASP A 41 -28.02 8.42 -30.32
N TYR A 42 -28.56 9.39 -31.07
CA TYR A 42 -28.90 9.24 -32.47
C TYR A 42 -27.60 9.20 -33.29
N LYS A 43 -26.94 8.04 -33.29
CA LYS A 43 -25.86 7.76 -34.25
C LYS A 43 -26.46 7.78 -35.65
N GLY A 44 -26.14 8.82 -36.42
CA GLY A 44 -26.43 8.82 -37.83
C GLY A 44 -25.69 7.65 -38.49
N LEU A 45 -26.39 6.87 -39.32
CA LEU A 45 -25.81 5.74 -40.07
C LEU A 45 -24.67 6.18 -41.02
N PHE A 46 -24.47 7.49 -41.18
CA PHE A 46 -23.48 8.15 -42.03
C PHE A 46 -22.64 9.19 -41.28
N ASP A 47 -22.62 9.17 -39.95
CA ASP A 47 -21.68 10.00 -39.22
C ASP A 47 -20.25 9.50 -39.50
N ALA A 48 -19.51 10.26 -40.31
CA ALA A 48 -18.08 10.07 -40.57
C ALA A 48 -17.23 10.02 -39.28
N SER A 49 -17.82 10.39 -38.15
CA SER A 49 -17.22 10.29 -36.81
C SER A 49 -16.96 8.85 -36.36
N GLY A 50 -17.67 7.85 -36.88
CA GLY A 50 -17.50 6.46 -36.47
C GLY A 50 -16.18 5.84 -36.91
N GLU A 51 -15.78 6.03 -38.17
CA GLU A 51 -14.51 5.53 -38.70
C GLU A 51 -13.32 6.36 -38.20
N GLU A 52 -13.46 7.69 -38.14
CA GLU A 52 -12.40 8.55 -37.58
C GLU A 52 -12.20 8.31 -36.08
N ALA A 53 -13.26 8.09 -35.30
CA ALA A 53 -13.14 7.77 -33.87
C ALA A 53 -12.53 6.39 -33.67
N ARG A 54 -12.88 5.39 -34.50
CA ARG A 54 -12.25 4.06 -34.48
C ARG A 54 -10.77 4.15 -34.83
N PHE A 55 -10.41 4.89 -35.88
CA PHE A 55 -9.02 5.09 -36.26
C PHE A 55 -8.23 5.81 -35.17
N ARG A 56 -8.78 6.87 -34.55
CA ARG A 56 -8.13 7.54 -33.41
C ARG A 56 -7.99 6.64 -32.19
N ALA A 57 -9.00 5.83 -31.88
CA ALA A 57 -8.92 4.84 -30.81
C ALA A 57 -7.83 3.80 -31.10
N GLU A 58 -7.76 3.27 -32.32
CA GLU A 58 -6.72 2.33 -32.73
C GLU A 58 -5.31 2.94 -32.68
N GLN A 59 -5.14 4.21 -33.06
CA GLN A 59 -3.86 4.91 -32.94
C GLN A 59 -3.48 5.10 -31.47
N PHE A 60 -4.44 5.51 -30.63
CA PHE A 60 -4.21 5.66 -29.19
C PHE A 60 -3.81 4.33 -28.53
N GLU A 61 -4.50 3.24 -28.85
CA GLU A 61 -4.15 1.90 -28.35
C GLU A 61 -2.77 1.45 -28.83
N LYS A 62 -2.38 1.75 -30.07
CA LYS A 62 -1.03 1.47 -30.58
C LYS A 62 0.03 2.27 -29.85
N GLU A 63 -0.16 3.58 -29.70
CA GLU A 63 0.75 4.44 -28.94
C GLU A 63 0.89 3.98 -27.50
N LEU A 64 -0.21 3.57 -26.87
CA LEU A 64 -0.21 3.04 -25.51
C LEU A 64 0.56 1.72 -25.41
N ALA A 65 0.34 0.81 -26.36
CA ALA A 65 1.05 -0.46 -26.43
C ALA A 65 2.56 -0.28 -26.66
N GLU A 66 2.95 0.69 -27.50
CA GLU A 66 4.35 1.07 -27.71
C GLU A 66 4.98 1.64 -26.45
N LYS A 67 4.31 2.58 -25.76
CA LYS A 67 4.76 3.13 -24.47
C LYS A 67 4.90 2.05 -23.40
N ARG A 68 3.93 1.14 -23.30
CA ARG A 68 4.01 -0.01 -22.39
C ARG A 68 5.22 -0.88 -22.69
N ARG A 69 5.50 -1.18 -23.97
CA ARG A 69 6.68 -1.96 -24.36
C ARG A 69 7.98 -1.23 -23.99
N ASP A 70 8.05 0.08 -24.22
CA ASP A 70 9.23 0.89 -23.86
C ASP A 70 9.47 0.91 -22.35
N LEU A 71 8.44 1.16 -21.55
CA LEU A 71 8.50 1.14 -20.09
C LEU A 71 8.98 -0.23 -19.57
N LEU A 72 8.47 -1.32 -20.12
CA LEU A 72 8.89 -2.67 -19.72
C LEU A 72 10.34 -2.97 -20.13
N ALA A 73 10.79 -2.49 -21.29
CA ALA A 73 12.18 -2.65 -21.72
C ALA A 73 13.14 -1.86 -20.82
N ARG A 74 12.78 -0.63 -20.46
CA ARG A 74 13.53 0.20 -19.51
C ARG A 74 13.53 -0.41 -18.11
N ALA A 75 12.39 -0.90 -17.63
CA ALA A 75 12.29 -1.61 -16.36
C ALA A 75 13.18 -2.86 -16.32
N ALA A 76 13.23 -3.63 -17.42
CA ALA A 76 14.13 -4.78 -17.56
C ALA A 76 15.62 -4.37 -17.54
N SER A 77 15.95 -3.14 -17.94
CA SER A 77 17.29 -2.58 -17.80
C SER A 77 17.63 -2.10 -16.38
N GLY A 78 16.64 -2.02 -15.48
CA GLY A 78 16.80 -1.59 -14.09
C GLY A 78 16.49 -0.11 -13.83
N ASP A 79 15.88 0.58 -14.80
CA ASP A 79 15.42 1.97 -14.64
C ASP A 79 14.22 2.03 -13.68
N LYS A 80 14.36 2.76 -12.57
CA LYS A 80 13.31 2.86 -11.54
C LYS A 80 12.32 3.98 -11.80
N GLU A 81 12.69 4.96 -12.63
CA GLU A 81 11.82 6.10 -12.97
C GLU A 81 10.60 5.62 -13.75
N THR A 82 10.69 4.46 -14.41
CA THR A 82 9.55 3.81 -15.07
C THR A 82 8.40 3.49 -14.12
N LEU A 83 8.65 3.37 -12.81
CA LEU A 83 7.58 3.19 -11.81
C LEU A 83 6.72 4.44 -11.67
N ASP A 84 7.34 5.62 -11.66
CA ASP A 84 6.61 6.88 -11.59
C ASP A 84 5.84 7.13 -12.88
N GLU A 85 6.47 6.87 -14.03
CA GLU A 85 5.81 6.96 -15.34
C GLU A 85 4.59 6.02 -15.42
N ALA A 86 4.73 4.76 -15.04
CA ALA A 86 3.63 3.81 -15.01
C ALA A 86 2.53 4.22 -14.02
N HIS A 87 2.90 4.75 -12.85
CA HIS A 87 1.95 5.25 -11.85
C HIS A 87 1.16 6.48 -12.37
N LEU A 88 1.82 7.38 -13.08
CA LEU A 88 1.19 8.56 -13.69
C LEU A 88 0.17 8.20 -14.77
N MET A 89 0.38 7.08 -15.48
CA MET A 89 -0.57 6.56 -16.48
C MET A 89 -1.86 6.00 -15.85
N ARG A 90 -1.90 5.82 -14.52
CA ARG A 90 -3.05 5.30 -13.76
C ARG A 90 -3.51 3.89 -14.17
N GLU A 91 -2.62 3.13 -14.81
CA GLU A 91 -2.84 1.72 -15.15
C GLU A 91 -2.21 0.83 -14.09
N SER A 92 -3.05 0.27 -13.21
CA SER A 92 -2.59 -0.61 -12.13
C SER A 92 -1.83 -1.82 -12.66
N ASP A 93 -2.34 -2.44 -13.73
CA ASP A 93 -1.74 -3.65 -14.32
C ASP A 93 -0.36 -3.35 -14.90
N LEU A 94 -0.19 -2.21 -15.58
CA LEU A 94 1.10 -1.78 -16.12
C LEU A 94 2.11 -1.52 -15.01
N TYR A 95 1.69 -0.83 -13.95
CA TYR A 95 2.54 -0.60 -12.78
C TYR A 95 3.02 -1.93 -12.18
N ASP A 96 2.11 -2.90 -12.02
CA ASP A 96 2.43 -4.21 -11.47
C ASP A 96 3.40 -5.00 -12.35
N GLU A 97 3.27 -4.89 -13.68
CA GLU A 97 4.21 -5.49 -14.62
C GLU A 97 5.60 -4.85 -14.56
N VAL A 98 5.67 -3.52 -14.52
CA VAL A 98 6.92 -2.77 -14.41
C VAL A 98 7.64 -3.11 -13.09
N LEU A 99 6.93 -3.08 -11.97
CA LEU A 99 7.49 -3.46 -10.67
C LEU A 99 7.93 -4.92 -10.67
N SER A 100 7.15 -5.81 -11.26
CA SER A 100 7.51 -7.23 -11.42
C SER A 100 8.76 -7.45 -12.26
N ALA A 101 8.94 -6.67 -13.33
CA ALA A 101 10.13 -6.71 -14.17
C ALA A 101 11.37 -6.25 -13.41
N LEU A 102 11.26 -5.14 -12.65
CA LEU A 102 12.33 -4.64 -11.80
C LEU A 102 12.73 -5.63 -10.71
N VAL A 103 11.76 -6.30 -10.09
CA VAL A 103 12.01 -7.37 -9.11
C VAL A 103 12.74 -8.54 -9.77
N GLY A 104 12.27 -8.98 -10.95
CA GLY A 104 12.89 -10.09 -11.68
C GLY A 104 14.33 -9.82 -12.10
N ARG A 105 14.67 -8.54 -12.31
CA ARG A 105 16.03 -8.08 -12.64
C ARG A 105 16.96 -7.95 -11.43
N ALA A 106 16.41 -7.80 -10.22
CA ALA A 106 17.18 -7.62 -9.00
C ALA A 106 17.88 -8.93 -8.60
N GLU A 107 19.10 -9.13 -9.07
CA GLU A 107 19.91 -10.34 -8.83
C GLU A 107 20.53 -10.39 -7.43
N ASN A 108 20.64 -9.25 -6.76
CA ASN A 108 21.30 -9.14 -5.47
C ASN A 108 20.54 -8.26 -4.47
N GLU A 109 20.90 -8.44 -3.20
CA GLU A 109 20.42 -7.67 -2.05
C GLU A 109 20.39 -6.16 -2.30
N LYS A 110 21.50 -5.62 -2.80
CA LYS A 110 21.71 -4.18 -2.91
C LYS A 110 20.71 -3.58 -3.88
N GLN A 111 20.43 -4.26 -4.99
CA GLN A 111 19.44 -3.83 -5.98
C GLN A 111 18.04 -3.84 -5.39
N LEU A 112 17.65 -4.91 -4.71
CA LEU A 112 16.32 -5.03 -4.10
C LEU A 112 16.11 -4.04 -2.95
N LEU A 113 17.12 -3.82 -2.10
CA LEU A 113 17.12 -2.78 -1.07
C LEU A 113 17.07 -1.36 -1.65
N SER A 114 17.73 -1.15 -2.79
CA SER A 114 17.69 0.13 -3.48
C SER A 114 16.31 0.41 -4.07
N LEU A 115 15.64 -0.61 -4.61
CA LEU A 115 14.24 -0.55 -5.07
C LEU A 115 13.27 -0.33 -3.89
N ALA A 116 13.42 -1.07 -2.80
CA ALA A 116 12.67 -0.87 -1.56
C ALA A 116 12.79 0.55 -1.03
N SER A 117 14.01 1.08 -1.02
CA SER A 117 14.27 2.44 -0.53
C SER A 117 13.70 3.50 -1.47
N TYR A 118 13.64 3.23 -2.78
CA TYR A 118 12.97 4.09 -3.76
C TYR A 118 11.47 4.18 -3.47
N ILE A 119 10.79 3.02 -3.41
CA ILE A 119 9.34 2.93 -3.18
C ILE A 119 8.93 3.43 -1.79
N SER A 120 9.80 3.28 -0.78
CA SER A 120 9.52 3.77 0.58
C SER A 120 9.66 5.29 0.70
N ARG A 121 10.44 5.94 -0.17
CA ARG A 121 10.56 7.41 -0.19
C ARG A 121 9.41 8.08 -0.92
N SER A 122 8.77 7.37 -1.84
CA SER A 122 7.61 7.85 -2.57
C SER A 122 6.33 7.42 -1.86
N ASP A 123 5.65 8.37 -1.21
CA ASP A 123 4.39 8.12 -0.50
C ASP A 123 3.28 7.61 -1.43
N SER A 124 3.33 7.98 -2.72
CA SER A 124 2.32 7.63 -3.73
C SER A 124 2.50 6.25 -4.36
N LEU A 125 3.72 5.70 -4.36
CA LEU A 125 3.99 4.46 -5.10
C LEU A 125 3.40 3.24 -4.36
N PRO A 126 2.47 2.50 -4.98
CA PRO A 126 1.90 1.32 -4.36
C PRO A 126 2.94 0.20 -4.30
N VAL A 127 2.84 -0.65 -3.30
CA VAL A 127 3.66 -1.85 -3.17
C VAL A 127 2.82 -3.03 -3.60
N ASN A 128 3.36 -3.92 -4.42
CA ASN A 128 2.64 -5.13 -4.81
C ASN A 128 3.14 -6.37 -4.05
N LYS A 129 2.30 -7.39 -4.04
CA LYS A 129 2.55 -8.66 -3.33
C LYS A 129 3.84 -9.33 -3.78
N LYS A 130 4.08 -9.42 -5.09
CA LYS A 130 5.24 -10.11 -5.67
C LYS A 130 6.56 -9.49 -5.21
N PHE A 131 6.63 -8.16 -5.15
CA PHE A 131 7.80 -7.45 -4.65
C PHE A 131 8.06 -7.76 -3.17
N VAL A 132 7.02 -7.75 -2.33
CA VAL A 132 7.18 -8.07 -0.90
C VAL A 132 7.59 -9.52 -0.71
N GLU A 133 7.00 -10.47 -1.42
CA GLU A 133 7.39 -11.89 -1.32
C GLU A 133 8.85 -12.11 -1.70
N ALA A 134 9.32 -11.47 -2.77
CA ALA A 134 10.73 -11.48 -3.15
C ALA A 134 11.61 -10.85 -2.05
N PHE A 135 11.18 -9.73 -1.46
CA PHE A 135 11.87 -9.07 -0.36
C PHE A 135 11.96 -9.93 0.91
N ILE A 136 10.87 -10.60 1.29
CA ILE A 136 10.84 -11.55 2.41
C ILE A 136 11.79 -12.72 2.14
N GLY A 137 11.77 -13.28 0.93
CA GLY A 137 12.66 -14.36 0.52
C GLY A 137 14.13 -13.98 0.65
N PHE A 138 14.46 -12.76 0.22
CA PHE A 138 15.79 -12.19 0.37
C PHE A 138 16.16 -11.96 1.86
N TRP A 139 15.29 -11.29 2.60
CA TRP A 139 15.49 -10.96 4.02
C TRP A 139 15.74 -12.20 4.89
N LYS A 140 15.11 -13.34 4.58
CA LYS A 140 15.33 -14.61 5.29
C LYS A 140 16.77 -15.13 5.22
N ILE A 141 17.56 -14.71 4.23
CA ILE A 141 18.96 -15.13 4.06
C ILE A 141 19.85 -14.45 5.09
N SER A 142 19.65 -13.14 5.30
CA SER A 142 20.42 -12.33 6.25
C SER A 142 19.48 -11.35 6.96
N PRO A 143 18.72 -11.83 7.97
CA PRO A 143 17.80 -10.98 8.69
C PRO A 143 18.59 -10.05 9.61
N ASP A 144 18.35 -8.75 9.50
CA ASP A 144 18.89 -7.74 10.43
C ASP A 144 17.78 -6.81 10.91
N ARG A 145 18.05 -6.07 12.00
CA ARG A 145 17.09 -5.17 12.63
C ARG A 145 16.51 -4.13 11.64
N ARG A 146 17.36 -3.52 10.81
CA ARG A 146 16.96 -2.45 9.88
C ARG A 146 16.16 -3.02 8.71
N THR A 147 16.58 -4.15 8.17
CA THR A 147 15.85 -4.79 7.06
C THR A 147 14.56 -5.43 7.53
N THR A 148 14.46 -5.87 8.80
CA THR A 148 13.22 -6.36 9.41
C THR A 148 12.16 -5.26 9.48
N ALA A 149 12.52 -4.06 9.93
CA ALA A 149 11.60 -2.92 9.92
C ALA A 149 11.12 -2.58 8.51
N LYS A 150 12.03 -2.52 7.53
CA LYS A 150 11.66 -2.31 6.13
C LYS A 150 10.75 -3.42 5.58
N MET A 151 11.05 -4.68 5.90
CA MET A 151 10.28 -5.83 5.44
C MET A 151 8.83 -5.76 5.96
N LEU A 152 8.64 -5.49 7.25
CA LEU A 152 7.31 -5.34 7.85
C LEU A 152 6.56 -4.13 7.29
N HIS A 153 7.24 -2.99 7.12
CA HIS A 153 6.67 -1.79 6.54
C HIS A 153 6.16 -2.01 5.10
N LEU A 154 7.00 -2.62 4.25
CA LEU A 154 6.62 -2.93 2.87
C LEU A 154 5.47 -3.92 2.80
N ALA A 155 5.47 -4.93 3.68
CA ALA A 155 4.38 -5.90 3.77
C ALA A 155 3.05 -5.26 4.21
N ALA A 156 3.09 -4.29 5.13
CA ALA A 156 1.91 -3.52 5.50
C ALA A 156 1.43 -2.61 4.35
N LYS A 157 2.36 -1.93 3.66
CA LYS A 157 2.06 -1.04 2.52
C LYS A 157 1.47 -1.79 1.31
N ALA A 158 1.78 -3.08 1.15
CA ALA A 158 1.22 -3.90 0.07
C ALA A 158 -0.29 -4.15 0.18
N GLY A 159 -0.89 -3.86 1.34
CA GLY A 159 -2.33 -3.89 1.48
C GLY A 159 -2.98 -5.27 1.51
N ASP A 160 -2.19 -6.32 1.70
CA ASP A 160 -2.67 -7.70 1.82
C ASP A 160 -2.39 -8.24 3.24
N ALA A 161 -3.46 -8.56 3.97
CA ALA A 161 -3.36 -9.05 5.34
C ALA A 161 -2.62 -10.40 5.43
N VAL A 162 -2.71 -11.25 4.40
CA VAL A 162 -2.00 -12.54 4.35
C VAL A 162 -0.50 -12.31 4.15
N VAL A 163 -0.13 -11.38 3.27
CA VAL A 163 1.28 -11.02 3.05
C VAL A 163 1.89 -10.45 4.33
N TYR A 164 1.17 -9.56 5.01
CA TYR A 164 1.63 -9.00 6.29
C TYR A 164 1.72 -10.05 7.40
N GLN A 165 0.77 -10.99 7.47
CA GLN A 165 0.85 -12.12 8.40
C GLN A 165 2.11 -12.98 8.12
N ASN A 166 2.37 -13.33 6.86
CA ASN A 166 3.55 -14.12 6.48
C ASN A 166 4.86 -13.40 6.85
N ALA A 167 4.90 -12.07 6.73
CA ALA A 167 6.01 -11.24 7.16
C ALA A 167 6.24 -11.33 8.68
N ILE A 168 5.17 -11.18 9.47
CA ILE A 168 5.21 -11.32 10.94
C ILE A 168 5.71 -12.71 11.35
N GLU A 169 5.16 -13.77 10.76
CA GLU A 169 5.56 -15.15 11.06
C GLU A 169 7.03 -15.40 10.73
N SER A 170 7.51 -14.82 9.63
CA SER A 170 8.92 -14.91 9.22
C SER A 170 9.85 -14.16 10.20
N ALA A 171 9.44 -12.96 10.66
CA ALA A 171 10.14 -12.18 11.67
C ALA A 171 10.23 -12.93 13.00
N LEU A 172 9.10 -13.47 13.47
CA LEU A 172 9.05 -14.25 14.70
C LEU A 172 9.90 -15.51 14.65
N GLN A 173 9.84 -16.25 13.55
CA GLN A 173 10.64 -17.45 13.40
C GLN A 173 12.14 -17.12 13.47
N SER A 174 12.58 -16.06 12.77
CA SER A 174 13.98 -15.62 12.80
C SER A 174 14.42 -15.14 14.18
N TRP A 175 13.53 -14.47 14.91
CA TRP A 175 13.77 -14.05 16.30
C TRP A 175 13.89 -15.24 17.25
N ARG A 176 12.98 -16.23 17.18
CA ARG A 176 13.04 -17.48 17.96
C ARG A 176 14.33 -18.25 17.73
N GLU A 177 14.79 -18.27 16.47
CA GLU A 177 16.06 -18.89 16.05
C GLU A 177 17.29 -18.05 16.42
N ARG A 178 17.12 -16.92 17.12
CA ARG A 178 18.19 -15.98 17.51
C ARG A 178 19.00 -15.44 16.32
N LYS A 179 18.40 -15.40 15.12
CA LYS A 179 19.01 -14.79 13.92
C LYS A 179 18.90 -13.26 13.92
N LEU A 180 18.14 -12.68 14.86
CA LEU A 180 18.00 -11.24 15.09
C LEU A 180 18.61 -10.87 16.45
N PRO A 181 19.95 -10.90 16.60
CA PRO A 181 20.61 -10.70 17.90
C PRO A 181 20.37 -9.29 18.47
N ASP A 182 20.21 -8.30 17.61
CA ASP A 182 20.05 -6.89 17.98
C ASP A 182 18.59 -6.46 18.13
N THR A 183 17.63 -7.40 18.15
CA THR A 183 16.19 -7.09 18.24
C THR A 183 15.58 -7.78 19.45
N GLY A 184 15.25 -6.98 20.47
CA GLY A 184 14.58 -7.45 21.68
C GLY A 184 13.13 -7.87 21.44
N ALA A 185 12.57 -8.66 22.36
CA ALA A 185 11.17 -9.11 22.28
C ALA A 185 10.19 -7.92 22.25
N GLU A 186 10.42 -6.94 23.11
CA GLU A 186 9.60 -5.72 23.21
C GLU A 186 9.68 -4.88 21.93
N GLU A 187 10.90 -4.68 21.41
CA GLU A 187 11.10 -3.93 20.17
C GLU A 187 10.37 -4.59 18.99
N LEU A 188 10.51 -5.92 18.85
CA LEU A 188 9.83 -6.64 17.78
C LEU A 188 8.31 -6.51 17.90
N ALA A 189 7.76 -6.57 19.13
CA ALA A 189 6.34 -6.37 19.37
C ALA A 189 5.88 -4.96 18.95
N GLN A 190 6.61 -3.92 19.37
CA GLN A 190 6.30 -2.53 19.02
C GLN A 190 6.34 -2.31 17.51
N LEU A 191 7.34 -2.87 16.83
CA LEU A 191 7.49 -2.76 15.38
C LEU A 191 6.29 -3.40 14.66
N ILE A 192 5.94 -4.64 15.00
CA ILE A 192 4.80 -5.36 14.42
C ILE A 192 3.47 -4.61 14.67
N GLU A 193 3.29 -4.04 15.86
CA GLU A 193 2.07 -3.30 16.19
C GLU A 193 1.98 -1.96 15.47
N SER A 194 3.09 -1.24 15.33
CA SER A 194 3.14 0.04 14.63
C SER A 194 2.80 -0.12 13.14
N GLU A 195 3.38 -1.12 12.47
CA GLU A 195 3.18 -1.35 11.05
C GLU A 195 1.77 -1.92 10.74
N PHE A 196 1.11 -2.57 11.72
CA PHE A 196 -0.28 -2.98 11.55
C PHE A 196 -1.21 -1.81 11.23
N TRP A 197 -0.93 -0.61 11.76
CA TRP A 197 -1.76 0.58 11.49
C TRP A 197 -1.56 1.17 10.10
N ILE A 198 -0.43 0.87 9.44
CA ILE A 198 -0.14 1.24 8.06
C ILE A 198 -0.99 0.41 7.08
N LEU A 199 -1.40 -0.80 7.47
CA LEU A 199 -2.24 -1.65 6.64
C LEU A 199 -3.57 -0.94 6.30
N PRO A 200 -4.00 -0.91 5.01
CA PRO A 200 -5.26 -0.30 4.60
C PRO A 200 -6.46 -0.84 5.37
N ALA A 201 -7.46 0.02 5.62
CA ALA A 201 -8.64 -0.34 6.40
C ALA A 201 -9.39 -1.57 5.82
N GLY A 202 -9.46 -1.68 4.48
CA GLY A 202 -10.07 -2.82 3.80
C GLY A 202 -9.40 -4.15 4.18
N ALA A 203 -8.07 -4.19 4.19
CA ALA A 203 -7.31 -5.38 4.59
C ALA A 203 -7.46 -5.68 6.08
N ARG A 204 -7.40 -4.66 6.96
CA ARG A 204 -7.59 -4.83 8.41
C ARG A 204 -8.98 -5.32 8.81
N ASN A 205 -10.01 -4.97 8.05
CA ASN A 205 -11.40 -5.32 8.34
C ASN A 205 -11.92 -6.50 7.51
N SER A 206 -11.08 -7.07 6.64
CA SER A 206 -11.38 -8.30 5.92
C SER A 206 -11.39 -9.53 6.83
N GLY A 207 -11.88 -10.67 6.33
CA GLY A 207 -11.78 -11.95 7.03
C GLY A 207 -10.32 -12.36 7.33
N ALA A 208 -9.39 -12.11 6.42
CA ALA A 208 -7.96 -12.30 6.66
C ALA A 208 -7.44 -11.35 7.74
N GLY A 209 -7.92 -10.10 7.77
CA GLY A 209 -7.61 -9.13 8.81
C GLY A 209 -8.06 -9.58 10.22
N PHE A 210 -9.17 -10.30 10.33
CA PHE A 210 -9.59 -10.90 11.60
C PHE A 210 -8.61 -11.99 12.08
N LEU A 211 -8.18 -12.88 11.18
CA LEU A 211 -7.18 -13.89 11.50
C LEU A 211 -5.85 -13.27 11.92
N LEU A 212 -5.41 -12.22 11.21
CA LEU A 212 -4.22 -11.43 11.53
C LEU A 212 -4.31 -10.81 12.94
N LYS A 213 -5.44 -10.21 13.32
CA LYS A 213 -5.63 -9.66 14.69
C LYS A 213 -5.51 -10.74 15.76
N ARG A 214 -6.07 -11.93 15.51
CA ARG A 214 -5.93 -13.07 16.42
C ARG A 214 -4.47 -13.51 16.54
N GLU A 215 -3.74 -13.50 15.43
CA GLU A 215 -2.33 -13.84 15.42
C GLU A 215 -1.51 -12.81 16.20
N LEU A 216 -1.71 -11.51 15.96
CA LEU A 216 -1.08 -10.43 16.73
C LEU A 216 -1.30 -10.56 18.24
N ALA A 217 -2.50 -10.97 18.67
CA ALA A 217 -2.77 -11.22 20.08
C ALA A 217 -2.00 -12.42 20.67
N LYS A 218 -1.65 -13.43 19.86
CA LYS A 218 -0.74 -14.51 20.28
C LYS A 218 0.70 -14.02 20.32
N VAL A 219 1.15 -13.33 19.27
CA VAL A 219 2.49 -12.73 19.16
C VAL A 219 2.80 -11.87 20.38
N ARG A 220 1.88 -10.96 20.74
CA ARG A 220 2.02 -10.09 21.91
C ARG A 220 2.22 -10.88 23.20
N ARG A 221 1.43 -11.93 23.42
CA ARG A 221 1.53 -12.76 24.62
C ARG A 221 2.86 -13.50 24.69
N GLU A 222 3.32 -14.03 23.56
CA GLU A 222 4.60 -14.74 23.47
C GLU A 222 5.79 -13.83 23.77
N LEU A 223 5.86 -12.67 23.09
CA LEU A 223 6.96 -11.73 23.25
C LEU A 223 6.99 -11.12 24.67
N ALA A 224 5.82 -10.80 25.24
CA ALA A 224 5.73 -10.32 26.63
C ALA A 224 6.18 -11.38 27.65
N ALA A 225 5.82 -12.66 27.43
CA ALA A 225 6.24 -13.74 28.31
C ALA A 225 7.76 -13.99 28.26
N HIS A 226 8.41 -13.74 27.13
CA HIS A 226 9.87 -13.77 27.05
C HIS A 226 10.50 -12.60 27.79
N ASN A 227 9.99 -11.38 27.61
CA ASN A 227 10.53 -10.19 28.30
C ASN A 227 10.55 -10.38 29.82
N ASN A 228 9.44 -10.85 30.40
CA ASN A 228 9.34 -11.09 31.84
C ASN A 228 10.32 -12.16 32.36
N LYS A 229 10.65 -13.18 31.55
CA LYS A 229 11.63 -14.21 31.91
C LYS A 229 13.05 -13.68 31.91
N THR A 230 13.38 -12.78 30.98
CA THR A 230 14.72 -12.18 30.88
C THR A 230 14.97 -11.24 32.07
N VAL A 231 13.98 -10.44 32.46
CA VAL A 231 14.10 -9.54 33.63
C VAL A 231 14.33 -10.33 34.92
N MET A 232 13.67 -11.48 35.09
CA MET A 232 13.82 -12.31 36.30
C MET A 232 15.12 -13.13 36.36
N SER A 233 15.88 -13.27 35.26
CA SER A 233 17.17 -14.00 35.28
C SER A 233 18.37 -13.10 35.59
N ASP A 234 18.19 -11.78 35.52
CA ASP A 234 19.25 -10.80 35.70
C ASP A 234 19.22 -10.13 37.10
N GLU A 235 18.24 -10.47 37.94
CA GLU A 235 18.15 -10.14 39.39
C GLU A 235 18.70 -11.28 40.27
#